data_AF-A0A382S6S1-F1
#
_entry.id   AF-A0A382S6S1-F1
#
_cell.length_a   1.000
_cell.length_b   1.000
_cell.length_c   1.000
_cell.angle_alpha   90.00
_cell.angle_beta   90.00
_cell.angle_gamma   90.00
#
_symmetry.space_group_name_H-M   'P 1'
#
loop_
_entity.id
_entity.type
_entity.pdbx_description
1 polymer ?
#
loop_
_entity_poly.entity_id
_entity_poly.type
_entity_poly.pdbx_seq_one_letter_code
_entity_poly.pdbx_strand_id
1 'polypeptide(L)'
;HFYLFTTDSVTQEPKKIHHIVEEGNIFGAQFIVTDIDRTGSDDLIFISMEQAWAFDLTSGTKIAHFRWQPGIRSYSSYTGASQQEDGIVLTMINPHIPGLQSIILGDDGMAHRRWKTVIGGVEDQYQQKLKISPACPDPIVDLDGDGRSEILTEISNEYGDQESRLVIFDADDGRRIHESAVKIVTIDDLDADGKPEILLRKNNSTQIARWNGTELKLIGKEIAGEPILEARRRSGFNRNAPGEKAIVNQSVIREKNLLVFKDGSKTSGYYFGEDGLKKVVPFSFSPRNSRPPGRLDYRVHSRRKSYMPPPALV
;
A
#
# COMPACT_ATOMS: atom_id res chain seq x y z
N HIS A 1 14.34 -15.05 18.01
CA HIS A 1 15.16 -15.33 16.80
C HIS A 1 14.40 -14.87 15.57
N PHE A 2 15.01 -14.00 14.78
CA PHE A 2 14.50 -13.54 13.50
C PHE A 2 15.51 -13.87 12.41
N TYR A 3 15.02 -14.40 11.29
CA TYR A 3 15.85 -14.74 10.15
C TYR A 3 15.34 -13.96 8.95
N LEU A 4 16.21 -13.15 8.36
CA LEU A 4 15.89 -12.41 7.16
C LEU A 4 16.54 -13.11 5.96
N PHE A 5 15.76 -13.28 4.90
CA PHE A 5 16.18 -13.90 3.66
C PHE A 5 15.90 -12.96 2.50
N THR A 6 16.80 -12.96 1.52
CA THR A 6 16.55 -12.39 0.19
C THR A 6 16.44 -13.54 -0.82
N THR A 7 15.82 -13.28 -1.97
CA THR A 7 15.73 -14.24 -3.08
C THR A 7 16.36 -13.65 -4.31
N ASP A 8 17.18 -14.45 -4.98
CA ASP A 8 17.66 -14.07 -6.32
C ASP A 8 16.48 -14.01 -7.30
N SER A 9 16.42 -12.94 -8.10
CA SER A 9 15.30 -12.71 -9.02
C SER A 9 15.18 -13.77 -10.13
N VAL A 10 16.28 -14.46 -10.45
CA VAL A 10 16.36 -15.49 -11.50
C VAL A 10 16.16 -16.88 -10.93
N THR A 11 16.93 -17.26 -9.90
CA THR A 11 16.91 -18.62 -9.34
C THR A 11 15.82 -18.82 -8.29
N GLN A 12 15.31 -17.75 -7.69
CA GLN A 12 14.34 -17.78 -6.59
C GLN A 12 14.84 -18.52 -5.34
N GLU A 13 16.15 -18.79 -5.25
CA GLU A 13 16.73 -19.46 -4.09
C GLU A 13 16.83 -18.49 -2.91
N PRO A 14 16.34 -18.88 -1.71
CA PRO A 14 16.44 -18.04 -0.53
C PRO A 14 17.87 -18.03 0.00
N LYS A 15 18.45 -16.84 0.11
CA LYS A 15 19.72 -16.59 0.77
C LYS A 15 19.46 -15.89 2.09
N LYS A 16 19.87 -16.50 3.21
CA LYS A 16 19.84 -15.84 4.51
C LYS A 16 20.80 -14.65 4.50
N ILE A 17 20.29 -13.47 4.87
CA ILE A 17 21.09 -12.24 4.98
C ILE A 17 21.40 -11.91 6.44
N HIS A 18 20.42 -12.03 7.34
CA HIS A 18 20.63 -11.77 8.76
C HIS A 18 20.01 -12.85 9.64
N HIS A 19 20.60 -13.02 10.81
CA HIS A 19 20.05 -13.76 11.93
C HIS A 19 20.16 -12.86 13.16
N ILE A 20 19.02 -12.32 13.58
CA ILE A 20 18.91 -11.40 14.71
C ILE A 20 18.36 -12.18 15.91
N VAL A 21 18.97 -11.99 17.08
CA VAL A 21 18.52 -12.58 18.34
C VAL A 21 18.17 -11.45 19.28
N GLU A 22 16.88 -11.35 19.60
CA GLU A 22 16.34 -10.42 20.59
C GLU A 22 15.61 -11.18 21.68
N GLU A 23 15.65 -10.61 22.87
CA GLU A 23 14.95 -11.06 24.07
C GLU A 23 13.99 -9.96 24.54
N GLY A 24 12.94 -10.37 25.24
CA GLY A 24 11.91 -9.47 25.74
C GLY A 24 10.52 -10.08 25.59
N ASN A 25 9.50 -9.28 25.88
CA ASN A 25 8.12 -9.68 25.63
C ASN A 25 7.85 -9.61 24.11
N ILE A 26 8.07 -10.72 23.41
CA ILE A 26 7.90 -10.83 21.95
C ILE A 26 6.67 -11.70 21.67
N PHE A 27 5.57 -11.04 21.32
CA PHE A 27 4.32 -11.66 20.92
C PHE A 27 3.62 -10.81 19.86
N GLY A 28 3.01 -11.46 18.85
CA GLY A 28 2.31 -10.76 17.76
C GLY A 28 3.20 -9.80 16.97
N ALA A 29 4.43 -10.22 16.67
CA ALA A 29 5.44 -9.41 15.98
C ALA A 29 4.93 -8.84 14.65
N GLN A 30 5.31 -7.59 14.38
CA GLN A 30 5.16 -6.93 13.08
C GLN A 30 6.51 -6.42 12.60
N PHE A 31 6.67 -6.37 11.28
CA PHE A 31 7.89 -5.89 10.64
C PHE A 31 7.53 -4.82 9.62
N ILE A 32 8.27 -3.72 9.65
CA ILE A 32 8.21 -2.65 8.66
C ILE A 32 9.61 -2.56 8.06
N VAL A 33 9.67 -2.58 6.73
CA VAL A 33 10.90 -2.39 5.96
C VAL A 33 10.74 -1.11 5.16
N THR A 34 11.55 -0.11 5.49
CA THR A 34 11.51 1.20 4.84
C THR A 34 12.83 1.92 5.08
N ASP A 35 13.29 2.70 4.11
CA ASP A 35 14.37 3.67 4.26
C ASP A 35 13.91 4.82 5.17
N ILE A 36 14.18 4.71 6.48
CA ILE A 36 13.65 5.68 7.43
C ILE A 36 14.53 6.92 7.51
N ASP A 37 15.84 6.74 7.44
CA ASP A 37 16.81 7.83 7.51
C ASP A 37 17.07 8.52 6.16
N ARG A 38 16.40 8.05 5.09
CA ARG A 38 16.51 8.58 3.71
C ARG A 38 17.93 8.46 3.16
N THR A 39 18.67 7.45 3.59
CA THR A 39 20.02 7.15 3.08
C THR A 39 19.99 6.37 1.77
N GLY A 40 18.80 5.93 1.32
CA GLY A 40 18.62 5.06 0.18
C GLY A 40 18.83 3.58 0.50
N SER A 41 18.99 3.23 1.78
CA SER A 41 19.07 1.86 2.29
C SER A 41 17.87 1.61 3.21
N ASP A 42 17.22 0.46 3.06
CA ASP A 42 16.09 0.15 3.93
C ASP A 42 16.55 -0.14 5.37
N ASP A 43 15.72 0.20 6.35
CA ASP A 43 15.81 -0.21 7.74
C ASP A 43 14.74 -1.27 8.06
N LEU A 44 14.95 -2.02 9.14
CA LEU A 44 13.96 -2.91 9.72
C LEU A 44 13.45 -2.34 11.05
N ILE A 45 12.16 -2.03 11.11
CA ILE A 45 11.47 -1.81 12.39
C ILE A 45 10.70 -3.07 12.74
N PHE A 46 11.04 -3.62 13.89
CA PHE A 46 10.37 -4.75 14.50
C PHE A 46 9.52 -4.24 15.67
N ILE A 47 8.21 -4.51 15.65
CA ILE A 47 7.27 -4.08 16.68
C ILE A 47 6.70 -5.31 17.38
N SER A 48 6.70 -5.32 18.72
CA SER A 48 6.08 -6.39 19.50
C SER A 48 5.79 -5.95 20.93
N MET A 49 4.68 -6.43 21.50
CA MET A 49 4.23 -6.20 22.89
C MET A 49 4.97 -5.09 23.65
N GLU A 50 4.44 -3.89 23.47
CA GLU A 50 4.87 -2.68 24.13
C GLU A 50 6.26 -2.12 23.78
N GLN A 51 6.84 -2.61 22.68
CA GLN A 51 8.21 -2.34 22.30
C GLN A 51 8.37 -2.25 20.78
N ALA A 52 9.43 -1.56 20.37
CA ALA A 52 9.92 -1.56 18.99
C ALA A 52 11.45 -1.59 18.97
N TRP A 53 12.02 -2.21 17.94
CA TRP A 53 13.45 -2.24 17.69
C TRP A 53 13.70 -1.79 16.25
N ALA A 54 14.71 -0.95 16.05
CA ALA A 54 15.15 -0.54 14.72
C ALA A 54 16.51 -1.18 14.42
N PHE A 55 16.69 -1.65 13.19
CA PHE A 55 17.94 -2.23 12.70
C PHE A 55 18.26 -1.68 11.32
N ASP A 56 19.54 -1.43 11.06
CA ASP A 56 20.02 -1.23 9.69
C ASP A 56 19.89 -2.56 8.95
N LEU A 57 19.12 -2.60 7.86
CA LEU A 57 18.84 -3.85 7.15
C LEU A 57 20.08 -4.38 6.42
N THR A 58 21.04 -3.51 6.10
CA THR A 58 22.23 -3.89 5.33
C THR A 58 23.23 -4.66 6.18
N SER A 59 23.50 -4.18 7.40
CA SER A 59 24.44 -4.82 8.33
C SER A 59 23.74 -5.77 9.32
N GLY A 60 22.45 -5.58 9.56
CA GLY A 60 21.70 -6.24 10.63
C GLY A 60 22.02 -5.69 12.02
N THR A 61 22.68 -4.53 12.10
CA THR A 61 23.05 -3.89 13.38
C THR A 61 21.82 -3.21 13.98
N LYS A 62 21.63 -3.37 15.29
CA LYS A 62 20.57 -2.69 16.03
C LYS A 62 20.90 -1.21 16.13
N ILE A 63 19.97 -0.38 15.67
CA ILE A 63 20.02 1.08 15.76
C ILE A 63 19.47 1.52 17.12
N ALA A 64 18.28 1.02 17.49
CA ALA A 64 17.59 1.47 18.70
C ALA A 64 16.63 0.42 19.27
N HIS A 65 16.28 0.60 20.55
CA HIS A 65 15.21 -0.12 21.24
C HIS A 65 14.31 0.89 21.95
N PHE A 66 13.01 0.74 21.73
CA PHE A 66 11.98 1.60 22.26
C PHE A 66 11.01 0.79 23.10
N ARG A 67 10.50 1.42 24.16
CA ARG A 67 9.46 0.86 25.03
C ARG A 67 8.33 1.85 25.16
N TRP A 68 7.15 1.41 25.56
CA TRP A 68 6.08 2.37 25.86
C TRP A 68 5.22 2.00 27.06
N GLN A 69 4.74 3.04 27.74
CA GLN A 69 3.78 3.01 28.84
C GLN A 69 2.92 4.28 28.77
N PRO A 70 1.60 4.23 29.03
CA PRO A 70 0.78 3.02 29.23
C PRO A 70 0.62 2.23 27.92
N GLY A 71 0.04 1.03 28.00
CA GLY A 71 -0.03 0.11 26.86
C GLY A 71 -0.62 0.70 25.58
N ILE A 72 0.22 0.86 24.57
CA ILE A 72 -0.20 1.10 23.18
C ILE A 72 -0.39 -0.28 22.53
N ARG A 73 -1.62 -0.56 22.10
CA ARG A 73 -1.95 -1.82 21.45
C ARG A 73 -1.60 -1.76 19.97
N SER A 74 -0.49 -2.39 19.61
CA SER A 74 0.00 -2.50 18.23
C SER A 74 -0.29 -3.85 17.57
N TYR A 75 -0.73 -4.89 18.30
CA TYR A 75 -0.96 -6.20 17.66
C TYR A 75 -2.08 -6.11 16.61
N SER A 76 -1.90 -6.84 15.50
CA SER A 76 -2.80 -6.85 14.34
C SER A 76 -3.14 -5.48 13.72
N SER A 77 -2.41 -4.42 14.07
CA SER A 77 -2.54 -3.14 13.37
C SER A 77 -1.90 -3.20 11.98
N TYR A 78 -2.42 -2.37 11.09
CA TYR A 78 -1.74 -1.97 9.88
C TYR A 78 -0.91 -0.75 10.22
N THR A 79 0.41 -0.87 10.09
CA THR A 79 1.35 0.12 10.61
C THR A 79 2.23 0.65 9.49
N GLY A 80 2.25 1.96 9.34
CA GLY A 80 3.21 2.69 8.52
C GLY A 80 4.24 3.37 9.42
N ALA A 81 5.44 3.60 8.88
CA ALA A 81 6.50 4.33 9.56
C ALA A 81 6.96 5.50 8.69
N SER A 82 7.23 6.63 9.32
CA SER A 82 7.85 7.79 8.68
C SER A 82 8.84 8.46 9.63
N GLN A 83 9.88 9.05 9.07
CA GLN A 83 10.82 9.86 9.83
C GLN A 83 10.32 11.29 9.97
N GLN A 84 10.41 11.81 11.19
CA GLN A 84 10.18 13.21 11.52
C GLN A 84 11.43 13.80 12.19
N GLU A 85 11.43 15.11 12.46
CA GLU A 85 12.55 15.81 13.09
C GLU A 85 12.87 15.26 14.49
N ASP A 86 11.84 14.85 15.23
CA ASP A 86 11.89 14.43 16.64
C ASP A 86 11.89 12.90 16.84
N GLY A 87 11.96 12.13 15.75
CA GLY A 87 12.08 10.67 15.81
C GLY A 87 11.28 9.93 14.73
N ILE A 88 11.06 8.64 14.97
CA ILE A 88 10.32 7.76 14.06
C ILE A 88 8.84 7.79 14.45
N VAL A 89 7.98 8.20 13.53
CA VAL A 89 6.54 8.15 13.72
C VAL A 89 5.99 6.84 13.20
N LEU A 90 5.22 6.15 14.04
CA LEU A 90 4.42 4.99 13.67
C LEU A 90 2.95 5.37 13.66
N THR A 91 2.31 5.20 12.50
CA THR A 91 0.87 5.42 12.32
C THR A 91 0.18 4.07 12.17
N MET A 92 -0.88 3.84 12.95
CA MET A 92 -1.50 2.53 13.12
C MET A 92 -3.00 2.60 12.88
N ILE A 93 -3.52 1.68 12.07
CA ILE A 93 -4.95 1.36 11.97
C ILE A 93 -5.20 0.08 12.76
N ASN A 94 -6.04 0.14 13.80
CA ASN A 94 -6.35 -1.04 14.62
C ASN A 94 -7.77 -1.55 14.33
N PRO A 95 -7.93 -2.73 13.68
CA PRO A 95 -9.25 -3.28 13.39
C PRO A 95 -9.97 -3.86 14.62
N HIS A 96 -9.22 -4.21 15.68
CA HIS A 96 -9.77 -4.81 16.90
C HIS A 96 -10.04 -3.81 18.00
N ILE A 97 -9.49 -2.60 17.94
CA ILE A 97 -9.96 -1.46 18.72
C ILE A 97 -10.25 -0.39 17.69
N PRO A 98 -11.49 -0.34 17.13
CA PRO A 98 -11.79 0.45 15.96
C PRO A 98 -11.34 1.90 16.11
N GLY A 99 -10.26 2.22 15.41
CA GLY A 99 -9.54 3.44 15.65
C GLY A 99 -8.20 3.49 14.91
N LEU A 100 -7.64 4.68 14.99
CA LEU A 100 -6.31 5.01 14.49
C LEU A 100 -5.51 5.63 15.63
N GLN A 101 -4.20 5.49 15.59
CA GLN A 101 -3.31 6.22 16.49
C GLN A 101 -1.97 6.47 15.81
N SER A 102 -1.34 7.56 16.21
CA SER A 102 0.06 7.83 15.88
C SER A 102 0.87 7.92 17.16
N ILE A 103 2.06 7.32 17.11
CA ILE A 103 3.04 7.35 18.18
C ILE A 103 4.38 7.78 17.59
N ILE A 104 5.19 8.45 18.40
CA ILE A 104 6.58 8.76 18.05
C ILE A 104 7.50 7.92 18.92
N LEU A 105 8.49 7.27 18.31
CA LEU A 105 9.62 6.63 18.95
C LEU A 105 10.67 7.71 19.18
N GLY A 106 10.72 8.24 20.40
CA GLY A 106 11.56 9.38 20.76
C GLY A 106 12.98 9.00 21.11
N ASP A 107 13.86 9.99 21.09
CA ASP A 107 15.29 9.86 21.42
C ASP A 107 15.56 9.43 22.88
N ASP A 108 14.56 9.52 23.74
CA ASP A 108 14.59 9.03 25.13
C ASP A 108 14.45 7.50 25.24
N GLY A 109 14.31 6.80 24.10
CA GLY A 109 14.06 5.36 24.04
C GLY A 109 12.64 4.99 24.45
N MET A 110 11.72 5.95 24.54
CA MET A 110 10.31 5.73 24.82
C MET A 110 9.45 6.06 23.59
N ALA A 111 8.29 5.42 23.49
CA ALA A 111 7.27 5.85 22.55
C ALA A 111 6.20 6.70 23.24
N HIS A 112 5.86 7.81 22.60
CA HIS A 112 4.86 8.77 23.07
C HIS A 112 3.70 8.82 22.09
N ARG A 113 2.47 8.80 22.60
CA ARG A 113 1.29 8.95 21.74
C ARG A 113 1.19 10.40 21.27
N ARG A 114 1.17 10.60 19.95
CA ARG A 114 0.90 11.90 19.32
C ARG A 114 -0.60 12.19 19.35
N TRP A 115 -1.38 11.24 18.85
CA TRP A 115 -2.84 11.35 18.81
C TRP A 115 -3.50 9.97 18.73
N LYS A 116 -4.81 9.94 18.97
CA LYS A 116 -5.66 8.77 18.81
C LYS A 116 -7.07 9.18 18.39
N THR A 117 -7.59 8.48 17.41
CA THR A 117 -8.95 8.64 16.90
C THR A 117 -9.71 7.34 17.15
N VAL A 118 -10.81 7.41 17.88
CA VAL A 118 -11.71 6.28 18.12
C VAL A 118 -12.87 6.36 17.14
N ILE A 119 -13.14 5.27 16.43
CA ILE A 119 -14.27 5.17 15.49
C ILE A 119 -15.47 4.54 16.20
N GLY A 120 -16.66 5.09 15.98
CA GLY A 120 -17.88 4.66 16.66
C GLY A 120 -18.05 5.22 18.08
N GLY A 121 -17.18 6.15 18.50
CA GLY A 121 -17.29 6.87 19.78
C GLY A 121 -16.97 6.06 21.03
N VAL A 122 -16.75 4.74 20.93
CA VAL A 122 -16.43 3.87 22.06
C VAL A 122 -15.22 3.01 21.73
N GLU A 123 -14.23 3.03 22.61
CA GLU A 123 -13.06 2.18 22.54
C GLU A 123 -13.40 0.78 23.08
N ASP A 124 -14.04 -0.04 22.25
CA ASP A 124 -14.44 -1.40 22.62
C ASP A 124 -13.92 -2.42 21.59
N GLN A 125 -13.19 -3.41 22.09
CA GLN A 125 -12.66 -4.51 21.26
C GLN A 125 -13.70 -5.57 20.89
N TYR A 126 -14.82 -5.59 21.60
CA TYR A 126 -15.91 -6.55 21.40
C TYR A 126 -17.03 -5.97 20.53
N GLN A 127 -16.91 -4.72 20.08
CA GLN A 127 -17.87 -4.17 19.14
C GLN A 127 -17.79 -4.94 17.81
N GLN A 128 -18.92 -5.47 17.34
CA GLN A 128 -18.96 -6.25 16.10
C GLN A 128 -19.72 -5.56 14.96
N LYS A 129 -20.48 -4.51 15.28
CA LYS A 129 -21.35 -3.84 14.31
C LYS A 129 -20.57 -2.90 13.38
N LEU A 130 -19.63 -2.16 13.95
CA LEU A 130 -18.74 -1.26 13.22
C LEU A 130 -17.42 -1.98 12.95
N LYS A 131 -16.87 -1.77 11.75
CA LYS A 131 -15.54 -2.29 11.39
C LYS A 131 -14.71 -1.20 10.74
N ILE A 132 -13.43 -1.22 11.02
CA ILE A 132 -12.42 -0.44 10.31
C ILE A 132 -11.37 -1.41 9.76
N SER A 133 -10.99 -1.20 8.52
CA SER A 133 -9.90 -1.91 7.84
C SER A 133 -9.14 -0.93 6.96
N PRO A 134 -7.90 -1.23 6.57
CA PRO A 134 -7.20 -0.42 5.58
C PRO A 134 -7.95 -0.48 4.23
N ALA A 135 -8.03 0.63 3.52
CA ALA A 135 -8.71 0.69 2.21
C ALA A 135 -7.89 0.03 1.10
N CYS A 136 -6.58 -0.10 1.30
CA CYS A 136 -5.62 -0.73 0.40
C CYS A 136 -4.45 -1.30 1.23
N PRO A 137 -3.53 -2.08 0.63
CA PRO A 137 -2.48 -2.77 1.38
C PRO A 137 -1.41 -1.88 2.00
N ASP A 138 -1.14 -0.73 1.37
CA ASP A 138 -0.27 0.32 1.90
C ASP A 138 -1.15 1.57 2.15
N PRO A 139 -1.99 1.55 3.22
CA PRO A 139 -3.01 2.55 3.47
C PRO A 139 -2.46 3.85 4.07
N ILE A 140 -1.16 3.92 4.36
CA ILE A 140 -0.50 5.09 4.92
C ILE A 140 0.51 5.54 3.87
N VAL A 141 0.15 6.59 3.14
CA VAL A 141 0.86 7.02 1.92
C VAL A 141 0.67 8.51 1.73
N ASP A 142 1.74 9.19 1.30
CA ASP A 142 1.69 10.57 0.82
C ASP A 142 1.00 10.61 -0.55
N LEU A 143 -0.25 11.10 -0.59
CA LEU A 143 -1.06 11.06 -1.81
C LEU A 143 -0.92 12.33 -2.67
N ASP A 144 -0.46 13.45 -2.11
CA ASP A 144 -0.32 14.71 -2.83
C ASP A 144 1.12 15.22 -2.95
N GLY A 145 2.08 14.48 -2.42
CA GLY A 145 3.52 14.73 -2.54
C GLY A 145 4.02 15.86 -1.65
N ASP A 146 3.31 16.20 -0.58
CA ASP A 146 3.70 17.26 0.35
C ASP A 146 4.68 16.79 1.45
N GLY A 147 5.01 15.50 1.46
CA GLY A 147 5.90 14.86 2.43
C GLY A 147 5.18 14.38 3.70
N ARG A 148 3.88 14.62 3.82
CA ARG A 148 3.01 14.06 4.87
C ARG A 148 2.14 12.97 4.25
N SER A 149 1.79 11.99 5.07
CA SER A 149 0.96 10.88 4.61
C SER A 149 -0.51 11.09 4.97
N GLU A 150 -1.38 10.58 4.12
CA GLU A 150 -2.77 10.31 4.45
C GLU A 150 -2.93 8.87 4.96
N ILE A 151 -4.03 8.62 5.67
CA ILE A 151 -4.44 7.29 6.10
C ILE A 151 -5.76 6.91 5.45
N LEU A 152 -5.76 5.86 4.63
CA LEU A 152 -6.90 5.41 3.86
C LEU A 152 -7.53 4.17 4.50
N THR A 153 -8.80 4.29 4.87
CA THR A 153 -9.53 3.24 5.58
C THR A 153 -10.85 2.92 4.90
N GLU A 154 -11.30 1.68 4.98
CA GLU A 154 -12.70 1.31 4.75
C GLU A 154 -13.36 1.19 6.13
N ILE A 155 -14.40 2.00 6.35
CA ILE A 155 -15.21 1.96 7.57
C ILE A 155 -16.61 1.46 7.20
N SER A 156 -17.03 0.37 7.85
CA SER A 156 -18.33 -0.27 7.61
C SER A 156 -19.30 0.03 8.73
N ASN A 157 -20.54 0.34 8.34
CA ASN A 157 -21.71 0.44 9.22
C ASN A 157 -21.55 1.45 10.36
N GLU A 158 -20.76 2.51 10.14
CA GLU A 158 -20.58 3.61 11.10
C GLU A 158 -21.89 4.33 11.41
N TYR A 159 -22.74 4.48 10.39
CA TYR A 159 -24.04 5.16 10.49
C TYR A 159 -25.22 4.21 10.74
N GLY A 160 -24.96 2.91 10.95
CA GLY A 160 -26.02 1.90 11.14
C GLY A 160 -26.77 1.51 9.85
N ASP A 161 -26.25 1.88 8.69
CA ASP A 161 -26.85 1.67 7.36
C ASP A 161 -26.28 0.44 6.62
N GLN A 162 -25.38 -0.31 7.24
CA GLN A 162 -24.68 -1.47 6.67
C GLN A 162 -23.77 -1.15 5.47
N GLU A 163 -23.50 0.13 5.19
CA GLU A 163 -22.67 0.53 4.07
C GLU A 163 -21.20 0.69 4.48
N SER A 164 -20.30 0.38 3.55
CA SER A 164 -18.86 0.66 3.68
C SER A 164 -18.50 1.94 2.95
N ARG A 165 -17.61 2.73 3.54
CA ARG A 165 -17.14 3.98 2.96
C ARG A 165 -15.63 4.06 3.03
N LEU A 166 -15.04 4.63 1.98
CA LEU A 166 -13.68 5.12 2.05
C LEU A 166 -13.67 6.34 2.95
N VAL A 167 -12.80 6.32 3.96
CA VAL A 167 -12.53 7.44 4.84
C VAL A 167 -11.03 7.70 4.84
N ILE A 168 -10.66 8.93 4.55
CA ILE A 168 -9.27 9.40 4.56
C ILE A 168 -9.07 10.27 5.79
N PHE A 169 -7.98 10.01 6.52
CA PHE A 169 -7.53 10.79 7.65
C PHE A 169 -6.20 11.46 7.34
N ASP A 170 -5.98 12.61 7.95
CA ASP A 170 -4.67 13.26 8.03
C ASP A 170 -3.79 12.48 9.04
N ALA A 171 -2.57 12.08 8.66
CA ALA A 171 -1.71 11.30 9.56
C ALA A 171 -1.01 12.14 10.64
N ASP A 172 -1.01 13.48 10.54
CA ASP A 172 -0.37 14.34 11.53
C ASP A 172 -1.26 14.60 12.75
N ASP A 173 -2.58 14.71 12.56
CA ASP A 173 -3.52 14.98 13.66
C ASP A 173 -4.64 13.93 13.82
N GLY A 174 -4.76 12.97 12.89
CA GLY A 174 -5.78 11.92 12.93
C GLY A 174 -7.18 12.41 12.59
N ARG A 175 -7.33 13.62 12.03
CA ARG A 175 -8.61 14.21 11.63
C ARG A 175 -9.14 13.55 10.37
N ARG A 176 -10.45 13.29 10.34
CA ARG A 176 -11.14 12.87 9.11
C ARG A 176 -11.15 14.04 8.12
N ILE A 177 -10.60 13.82 6.92
CA ILE A 177 -10.49 14.85 5.89
C ILE A 177 -11.34 14.57 4.67
N HIS A 178 -11.71 13.31 4.42
CA HIS A 178 -12.60 12.95 3.31
C HIS A 178 -13.39 11.68 3.61
N GLU A 179 -14.57 11.59 2.99
CA GLU A 179 -15.44 10.42 3.04
C GLU A 179 -16.14 10.26 1.69
N SER A 180 -16.19 9.03 1.17
CA SER A 180 -16.94 8.75 -0.06
C SER A 180 -17.34 7.29 -0.21
N ALA A 181 -18.40 7.04 -0.99
CA ALA A 181 -18.88 5.71 -1.34
C ALA A 181 -18.14 5.15 -2.57
N VAL A 182 -16.81 5.04 -2.47
CA VAL A 182 -15.94 4.42 -3.47
C VAL A 182 -15.05 3.38 -2.80
N LYS A 183 -14.51 2.44 -3.58
CA LYS A 183 -13.49 1.49 -3.11
C LYS A 183 -12.18 1.76 -3.82
N ILE A 184 -11.08 1.69 -3.08
CA ILE A 184 -9.74 1.76 -3.67
C ILE A 184 -9.38 0.39 -4.22
N VAL A 185 -8.90 0.38 -5.45
CA VAL A 185 -8.40 -0.82 -6.11
C VAL A 185 -6.89 -0.91 -5.95
N THR A 186 -6.18 0.16 -6.31
CA THR A 186 -4.73 0.28 -6.15
C THR A 186 -4.32 1.75 -6.16
N ILE A 187 -3.10 2.02 -5.67
CA ILE A 187 -2.46 3.34 -5.61
C ILE A 187 -1.05 3.15 -6.18
N ASP A 188 -0.69 3.90 -7.21
CA ASP A 188 0.61 3.80 -7.87
C ASP A 188 0.92 5.10 -8.62
N ASP A 189 2.20 5.43 -8.72
CA ASP A 189 2.68 6.61 -9.45
C ASP A 189 2.87 6.24 -10.93
N LEU A 190 1.83 6.46 -11.73
CA LEU A 190 1.72 5.96 -13.10
C LEU A 190 2.43 6.83 -14.11
N ASP A 191 2.63 8.11 -13.83
CA ASP A 191 3.37 9.03 -14.68
C ASP A 191 4.73 9.47 -14.13
N ALA A 192 5.11 8.98 -12.95
CA ALA A 192 6.38 9.26 -12.29
C ALA A 192 6.56 10.72 -11.89
N ASP A 193 5.47 11.44 -11.59
CA ASP A 193 5.50 12.83 -11.12
C ASP A 193 5.65 12.96 -9.59
N GLY A 194 5.67 11.83 -8.88
CA GLY A 194 5.79 11.76 -7.42
C GLY A 194 4.46 11.92 -6.67
N LYS A 195 3.33 12.08 -7.37
CA LYS A 195 1.98 12.14 -6.79
C LYS A 195 1.18 10.94 -7.30
N PRO A 196 0.86 9.96 -6.46
CA PRO A 196 0.29 8.72 -6.95
C PRO A 196 -1.12 8.90 -7.54
N GLU A 197 -1.41 8.14 -8.59
CA GLU A 197 -2.77 7.92 -9.07
C GLU A 197 -3.47 6.86 -8.23
N ILE A 198 -4.78 7.05 -8.10
CA ILE A 198 -5.66 6.17 -7.34
C ILE A 198 -6.66 5.57 -8.31
N LEU A 199 -6.62 4.25 -8.47
CA LEU A 199 -7.67 3.51 -9.16
C LEU A 199 -8.82 3.27 -8.19
N LEU A 200 -9.96 3.86 -8.51
CA LEU A 200 -11.19 3.80 -7.72
C LEU A 200 -12.23 2.94 -8.43
N ARG A 201 -12.98 2.17 -7.66
CA ARG A 201 -14.18 1.50 -8.13
C ARG A 201 -15.41 2.14 -7.52
N LYS A 202 -16.35 2.49 -8.40
CA LYS A 202 -17.70 2.90 -8.04
C LYS A 202 -18.66 2.06 -8.87
N ASN A 203 -19.47 1.22 -8.22
CA ASN A 203 -20.31 0.24 -8.92
C ASN A 203 -19.48 -0.68 -9.84
N ASN A 204 -19.84 -0.77 -11.12
CA ASN A 204 -19.18 -1.59 -12.15
C ASN A 204 -18.22 -0.81 -13.04
N SER A 205 -17.82 0.39 -12.62
CA SER A 205 -16.85 1.19 -13.36
C SER A 205 -15.61 1.50 -12.54
N THR A 206 -14.51 1.63 -13.27
CA THR A 206 -13.23 2.03 -12.73
C THR A 206 -12.94 3.46 -13.16
N GLN A 207 -12.49 4.27 -12.22
CA GLN A 207 -12.09 5.64 -12.43
C GLN A 207 -10.66 5.81 -11.92
N ILE A 208 -9.95 6.78 -12.46
CA ILE A 208 -8.65 7.19 -11.93
C ILE A 208 -8.83 8.55 -11.28
N ALA A 209 -8.19 8.77 -10.15
CA ALA A 209 -8.19 10.04 -9.45
C ALA A 209 -6.79 10.39 -8.94
N ARG A 210 -6.59 11.66 -8.60
CA ARG A 210 -5.52 12.12 -7.72
C ARG A 210 -6.12 12.72 -6.46
N TRP A 211 -5.37 12.64 -5.37
CA TRP A 211 -5.64 13.44 -4.19
C TRP A 211 -5.14 14.87 -4.40
N ASN A 212 -5.85 15.86 -3.85
CA ASN A 212 -5.46 17.27 -3.92
C ASN A 212 -5.35 17.93 -2.53
N GLY A 213 -5.28 17.13 -1.46
CA GLY A 213 -5.33 17.58 -0.07
C GLY A 213 -6.74 17.60 0.54
N THR A 214 -7.80 17.53 -0.27
CA THR A 214 -9.19 17.63 0.23
C THR A 214 -10.17 16.66 -0.40
N GLU A 215 -10.00 16.32 -1.68
CA GLU A 215 -10.91 15.45 -2.41
C GLU A 215 -10.17 14.55 -3.41
N LEU A 216 -10.83 13.46 -3.80
CA LEU A 216 -10.41 12.60 -4.90
C LEU A 216 -10.86 13.22 -6.23
N LYS A 217 -9.94 13.93 -6.89
CA LYS A 217 -10.19 14.57 -8.17
C LYS A 217 -10.03 13.57 -9.30
N LEU A 218 -11.13 13.27 -9.99
CA LEU A 218 -11.10 12.36 -11.14
C LEU A 218 -10.20 12.91 -12.26
N ILE A 219 -9.41 12.02 -12.84
CA ILE A 219 -8.54 12.29 -13.99
C ILE A 219 -8.92 11.36 -15.13
N GLY A 220 -9.19 11.94 -16.30
CA GLY A 220 -9.63 11.20 -17.47
C GLY A 220 -11.09 10.73 -17.41
N LYS A 221 -11.42 9.74 -18.23
CA LYS A 221 -12.78 9.21 -18.38
C LYS A 221 -12.95 7.93 -17.59
N GLU A 222 -14.19 7.68 -17.19
CA GLU A 222 -14.61 6.41 -16.62
C GLU A 222 -14.35 5.24 -17.59
N ILE A 223 -13.84 4.15 -17.04
CA ILE A 223 -13.44 2.96 -17.77
C ILE A 223 -14.37 1.83 -17.36
N ALA A 224 -15.06 1.24 -18.35
CA ALA A 224 -15.88 0.06 -18.13
C ALA A 224 -15.01 -1.17 -17.87
N GLY A 225 -15.46 -2.01 -16.94
CA GLY A 225 -14.83 -3.29 -16.62
C GLY A 225 -13.88 -3.26 -15.43
N GLU A 226 -13.34 -4.43 -15.13
CA GLU A 226 -12.45 -4.64 -13.99
C GLU A 226 -10.98 -4.53 -14.42
N PRO A 227 -10.13 -3.84 -13.65
CA PRO A 227 -8.71 -3.79 -13.95
C PRO A 227 -8.11 -5.19 -13.77
N ILE A 228 -7.33 -5.61 -14.76
CA ILE A 228 -6.48 -6.80 -14.67
C ILE A 228 -5.17 -6.34 -14.05
N LEU A 229 -4.96 -6.70 -12.80
CA LEU A 229 -3.77 -6.33 -12.05
C LEU A 229 -2.87 -7.55 -11.92
N GLU A 230 -1.56 -7.37 -12.11
CA GLU A 230 -0.60 -8.41 -11.73
C GLU A 230 -0.34 -8.29 -10.22
N ALA A 231 -0.43 -9.41 -9.51
CA ALA A 231 -0.06 -9.46 -8.11
C ALA A 231 1.47 -9.39 -8.01
N ARG A 232 2.01 -8.22 -7.66
CA ARG A 232 3.37 -8.12 -7.14
C ARG A 232 3.34 -8.66 -5.71
N ARG A 233 4.05 -9.76 -5.49
CA ARG A 233 4.39 -10.16 -4.12
C ARG A 233 5.40 -9.15 -3.59
N ARG A 234 4.94 -8.16 -2.83
CA ARG A 234 5.85 -7.41 -1.96
C ARG A 234 6.34 -8.38 -0.88
N SER A 235 7.65 -8.44 -0.66
CA SER A 235 8.27 -9.14 0.46
C SER A 235 8.07 -8.30 1.72
N GLY A 236 6.86 -8.35 2.29
CA GLY A 236 6.49 -7.68 3.52
C GLY A 236 5.20 -8.29 4.03
N PHE A 237 5.33 -9.37 4.83
CA PHE A 237 4.17 -10.11 5.34
C PHE A 237 3.69 -9.48 6.65
N ASN A 238 2.43 -9.04 6.69
CA ASN A 238 1.68 -8.88 7.93
C ASN A 238 0.67 -10.05 8.00
N ARG A 239 1.01 -11.14 8.70
CA ARG A 239 0.11 -12.27 8.99
C ARG A 239 -0.02 -12.42 10.49
N ASN A 240 -1.14 -12.01 11.06
CA ASN A 240 -1.44 -12.25 12.49
C ASN A 240 -2.88 -12.77 12.73
N ALA A 241 -3.47 -13.53 11.80
CA ALA A 241 -4.73 -14.25 12.06
C ALA A 241 -4.70 -15.69 11.48
N PRO A 242 -4.90 -16.74 12.30
CA PRO A 242 -5.12 -18.10 11.81
C PRO A 242 -6.48 -18.15 11.09
N GLY A 243 -6.49 -18.43 9.79
CA GLY A 243 -7.72 -18.63 9.00
C GLY A 243 -8.01 -17.59 7.93
N GLU A 244 -7.27 -16.48 7.87
CA GLU A 244 -7.39 -15.53 6.77
C GLU A 244 -6.54 -15.97 5.57
N LYS A 245 -7.17 -16.00 4.37
CA LYS A 245 -6.46 -16.22 3.11
C LYS A 245 -5.40 -15.15 2.96
N ALA A 246 -4.22 -15.52 2.46
CA ALA A 246 -3.16 -14.57 2.13
C ALA A 246 -3.72 -13.47 1.22
N ILE A 247 -3.84 -12.27 1.76
CA ILE A 247 -4.15 -11.07 1.00
C ILE A 247 -2.86 -10.71 0.25
N VAL A 248 -2.71 -11.22 -0.98
CA VAL A 248 -1.64 -10.80 -1.90
C VAL A 248 -2.16 -9.57 -2.62
N ASN A 249 -2.10 -8.39 -2.00
CA ASN A 249 -2.80 -7.22 -2.57
C ASN A 249 -1.90 -6.04 -2.94
N GLN A 250 -0.62 -6.23 -3.24
CA GLN A 250 0.00 -5.28 -4.16
C GLN A 250 -0.27 -5.74 -5.58
N SER A 251 -1.38 -5.23 -6.11
CA SER A 251 -1.71 -5.32 -7.51
C SER A 251 -1.04 -4.12 -8.20
N VAL A 252 0.21 -4.31 -8.62
CA VAL A 252 1.05 -3.26 -9.23
C VAL A 252 0.90 -3.36 -10.74
N ILE A 253 0.97 -2.21 -11.42
CA ILE A 253 0.85 -2.15 -12.86
C ILE A 253 2.24 -2.41 -13.45
N ARG A 254 2.39 -3.52 -14.19
CA ARG A 254 3.69 -4.07 -14.64
C ARG A 254 4.54 -3.09 -15.45
N GLU A 255 3.90 -2.35 -16.33
CA GLU A 255 4.49 -1.19 -17.00
C GLU A 255 3.82 0.00 -16.34
N LYS A 256 4.55 0.89 -15.65
CA LYS A 256 4.02 1.96 -14.79
C LYS A 256 2.85 2.76 -15.41
N ASN A 257 2.72 2.73 -16.73
CA ASN A 257 1.79 3.51 -17.49
C ASN A 257 0.74 2.66 -18.25
N LEU A 258 0.79 1.32 -18.26
CA LEU A 258 -0.14 0.48 -19.04
C LEU A 258 -1.18 -0.21 -18.16
N LEU A 259 -2.41 0.26 -18.23
CA LEU A 259 -3.58 -0.31 -17.57
C LEU A 259 -4.34 -1.24 -18.50
N VAL A 260 -4.72 -2.42 -18.02
CA VAL A 260 -5.53 -3.38 -18.79
C VAL A 260 -6.84 -3.63 -18.05
N PHE A 261 -7.96 -3.63 -18.78
CA PHE A 261 -9.30 -3.83 -18.22
C PHE A 261 -10.04 -4.94 -18.95
N LYS A 262 -10.86 -5.68 -18.21
CA LYS A 262 -11.74 -6.73 -18.72
C LYS A 262 -13.20 -6.36 -18.50
N ASP A 263 -13.97 -6.32 -19.57
CA ASP A 263 -15.43 -6.14 -19.57
C ASP A 263 -16.08 -7.32 -20.30
N GLY A 264 -16.59 -8.29 -19.54
CA GLY A 264 -17.05 -9.57 -20.08
C GLY A 264 -15.93 -10.30 -20.83
N SER A 265 -16.11 -10.49 -22.14
CA SER A 265 -15.11 -11.10 -23.03
C SER A 265 -14.15 -10.09 -23.68
N LYS A 266 -14.40 -8.79 -23.53
CA LYS A 266 -13.57 -7.74 -24.13
C LYS A 266 -12.44 -7.36 -23.19
N THR A 267 -11.26 -7.11 -23.75
CA THR A 267 -10.10 -6.56 -23.05
C THR A 267 -9.70 -5.25 -23.71
N SER A 268 -9.41 -4.22 -22.90
CA SER A 268 -8.94 -2.92 -23.38
C SER A 268 -7.66 -2.53 -22.64
N GLY A 269 -6.67 -2.01 -23.38
CA GLY A 269 -5.45 -1.44 -22.81
C GLY A 269 -5.46 0.08 -22.89
N TYR A 270 -4.91 0.74 -21.88
CA TYR A 270 -4.81 2.19 -21.79
C TYR A 270 -3.42 2.58 -21.31
N TYR A 271 -2.85 3.59 -21.95
CA TYR A 271 -1.61 4.21 -21.51
C TYR A 271 -1.93 5.47 -20.69
N PHE A 272 -1.33 5.62 -19.53
CA PHE A 272 -1.39 6.82 -18.71
C PHE A 272 -0.11 7.64 -18.94
N GLY A 273 -0.26 8.87 -19.41
CA GLY A 273 0.85 9.82 -19.57
C GLY A 273 0.39 11.23 -19.21
N GLU A 274 1.21 12.23 -19.46
CA GLU A 274 0.98 13.64 -19.04
C GLU A 274 -0.40 14.20 -19.45
N ASP A 275 -0.92 13.83 -20.63
CA ASP A 275 -2.25 14.27 -21.10
C ASP A 275 -3.41 13.39 -20.57
N GLY A 276 -3.14 12.54 -19.58
CA GLY A 276 -4.06 11.54 -19.03
C GLY A 276 -4.16 10.26 -19.87
N LEU A 277 -5.31 9.60 -19.73
CA LEU A 277 -5.53 8.23 -20.19
C LEU A 277 -5.79 8.14 -21.70
N LYS A 278 -4.92 7.46 -22.44
CA LYS A 278 -5.03 7.22 -23.90
C LYS A 278 -5.29 5.75 -24.20
N LYS A 279 -6.38 5.44 -24.92
CA LYS A 279 -6.71 4.06 -25.32
C LYS A 279 -5.69 3.52 -26.32
N VAL A 280 -5.13 2.34 -26.04
CA VAL A 280 -4.19 1.66 -26.94
C VAL A 280 -4.96 0.80 -27.93
N VAL A 281 -4.75 1.04 -29.24
CA VAL A 281 -5.30 0.21 -30.33
C VAL A 281 -4.17 -0.10 -31.32
N PRO A 282 -3.96 -1.36 -31.76
CA PRO A 282 -4.67 -2.59 -31.40
C PRO A 282 -3.96 -3.40 -30.29
N PHE A 283 -4.75 -3.96 -29.37
CA PHE A 283 -4.28 -4.87 -28.31
C PHE A 283 -4.69 -6.29 -28.70
N SER A 284 -3.74 -7.22 -28.83
CA SER A 284 -4.03 -8.64 -29.10
C SER A 284 -3.57 -9.51 -27.95
N PHE A 285 -4.50 -10.27 -27.37
CA PHE A 285 -4.21 -11.27 -26.35
C PHE A 285 -3.79 -12.57 -27.03
N SER A 286 -2.64 -13.13 -26.66
CA SER A 286 -2.29 -14.51 -27.00
C SER A 286 -1.87 -15.22 -25.73
N PRO A 287 -2.66 -16.18 -25.21
CA PRO A 287 -2.20 -17.05 -24.14
C PRO A 287 -0.99 -17.83 -24.66
N ARG A 288 0.14 -17.79 -23.94
CA ARG A 288 1.18 -18.80 -24.18
C ARG A 288 0.66 -20.13 -23.63
N ASN A 289 0.13 -20.96 -24.52
CA ASN A 289 -0.04 -22.38 -24.26
C ASN A 289 1.35 -23.03 -24.17
N SER A 290 2.05 -22.88 -23.04
CA SER A 290 3.16 -23.72 -22.56
C SER A 290 4.00 -23.00 -21.50
N ARG A 291 3.52 -22.94 -20.25
CA ARG A 291 4.28 -22.82 -18.99
C ARG A 291 3.33 -22.86 -17.79
N PRO A 292 3.78 -23.23 -16.58
CA PRO A 292 2.90 -23.62 -15.47
C PRO A 292 1.93 -22.49 -15.07
N PRO A 293 0.79 -22.82 -14.45
CA PRO A 293 -0.27 -21.87 -14.18
C PRO A 293 0.23 -20.78 -13.23
N GLY A 294 0.18 -19.52 -13.68
CA GLY A 294 0.59 -18.36 -12.89
C GLY A 294 1.28 -17.23 -13.65
N ARG A 295 1.55 -17.38 -14.95
CA ARG A 295 2.23 -16.35 -15.76
C ARG A 295 1.38 -15.93 -16.96
N LEU A 296 0.73 -14.77 -16.85
CA LEU A 296 0.16 -14.05 -17.99
C LEU A 296 1.27 -13.16 -18.56
N ASP A 297 1.76 -13.47 -19.77
CA ASP A 297 2.67 -12.58 -20.50
C ASP A 297 1.86 -11.78 -21.53
N TYR A 298 1.84 -10.45 -21.38
CA TYR A 298 1.20 -9.55 -22.33
C TYR A 298 2.21 -9.11 -23.39
N ARG A 299 1.77 -9.01 -24.66
CA ARG A 299 2.56 -8.40 -25.74
C ARG A 299 1.78 -7.21 -26.28
N VAL A 300 2.31 -6.00 -26.10
CA VAL A 300 1.83 -4.81 -26.80
C VAL A 300 2.41 -4.84 -28.21
N HIS A 301 1.56 -5.06 -29.21
CA HIS A 301 1.95 -4.86 -30.61
C HIS A 301 1.68 -3.41 -30.99
N SER A 302 2.63 -2.51 -30.72
CA SER A 302 2.61 -1.22 -31.40
C SER A 302 2.95 -1.48 -32.88
N ARG A 303 1.99 -1.27 -33.77
CA ARG A 303 2.33 -1.12 -35.19
C ARG A 303 3.10 0.19 -35.32
N ARG A 304 4.43 0.16 -35.21
CA ARG A 304 5.24 1.18 -35.86
C ARG A 304 4.84 1.15 -37.33
N LYS A 305 4.12 2.16 -37.81
CA LYS A 305 4.13 2.46 -39.24
C LYS A 305 5.59 2.77 -39.55
N SER A 306 6.28 1.80 -40.16
CA SER A 306 7.56 2.02 -40.78
C SER A 306 7.36 3.11 -41.82
N TYR A 307 7.79 4.33 -41.52
CA TYR A 307 8.04 5.35 -42.53
C TYR A 307 9.18 4.80 -43.37
N MET A 308 8.87 4.28 -44.56
CA MET A 308 9.88 4.14 -45.60
C MET A 308 10.25 5.57 -46.05
N PRO A 309 11.53 5.97 -46.03
CA PRO A 309 11.93 7.18 -46.73
C PRO A 309 11.64 6.99 -48.23
N PRO A 310 11.21 8.05 -48.95
CA PRO A 310 11.00 7.95 -50.38
C PRO A 310 12.32 7.56 -51.08
N PRO A 311 12.26 6.79 -52.17
CA PRO A 311 13.45 6.40 -52.91
C PRO A 311 14.15 7.66 -53.42
N ALA A 312 15.46 7.73 -53.21
CA ALA A 312 16.29 8.77 -53.80
C ALA A 312 16.11 8.73 -55.32
N LEU A 313 15.70 9.86 -55.90
CA LEU A 313 15.77 10.07 -57.33
C LEU A 313 17.25 10.13 -57.73
N VAL A 314 17.54 9.42 -58.83
CA VAL A 314 18.84 9.19 -59.47
C VAL A 314 19.64 10.46 -59.68
#